data_AF-A0A1M5S4B2-F1
#
_entry.id   AF-A0A1M5S4B2-F1
#
_cell.length_a   1.000
_cell.length_b   1.000
_cell.length_c   1.000
_cell.angle_alpha   90.00
_cell.angle_beta   90.00
_cell.angle_gamma   90.00
#
_symmetry.space_group_name_H-M   'P 1'
#
loop_
_entity.id
_entity.type
_entity.pdbx_description
1 polymer ?
#
loop_
_entity_poly.entity_id
_entity_poly.type
_entity_poly.pdbx_seq_one_letter_code
_entity_poly.pdbx_strand_id
1 'polypeptide(L)'
;MNISWSDLNNVQEAGDYPFRDGTITVTFAEVAIWKKNPGAHFQLMRKHPIQGAFRYALGKQIEGNLAPADAELIYESSNGDTWCLTRDPLTGARAVMHRPNPQSGGQVSYIEIDKFLSEGVNGPEHQALRRLMEKGARMTTVLIAYDIHPQEGEAYDDLTKAIQSLGGWWHHLETTWIVKCARTPDQIRDQLKSHIGCEDQLLVIEISGDVAGWAGINDTGSKWLKDNI
;
A
#
# COMPACT_ATOMS: atom_id res chain seq x y z
N MET A 1 8.44 -8.61 -18.05
CA MET A 1 9.80 -8.43 -18.60
C MET A 1 10.02 -6.94 -18.80
N ASN A 2 11.18 -6.42 -18.43
CA ASN A 2 11.47 -4.99 -18.47
C ASN A 2 12.35 -4.68 -19.69
N ILE A 3 12.14 -3.52 -20.30
CA ILE A 3 12.86 -3.05 -21.49
C ILE A 3 13.63 -1.78 -21.12
N SER A 4 14.93 -1.81 -21.36
CA SER A 4 15.85 -0.68 -21.27
C SER A 4 15.96 0.04 -22.62
N TRP A 5 16.55 1.24 -22.63
CA TRP A 5 16.75 1.99 -23.88
C TRP A 5 17.63 1.24 -24.89
N SER A 6 18.67 0.56 -24.38
CA SER A 6 19.61 -0.24 -25.17
C SER A 6 18.97 -1.45 -25.82
N ASP A 7 17.93 -2.04 -25.21
CA ASP A 7 17.20 -3.18 -25.79
C ASP A 7 16.48 -2.79 -27.10
N LEU A 8 16.28 -1.49 -27.32
CA LEU A 8 15.71 -0.92 -28.55
C LEU A 8 16.76 -0.19 -29.40
N ASN A 9 18.05 -0.48 -29.23
CA ASN A 9 19.15 0.18 -29.95
C ASN A 9 19.18 1.71 -29.76
N ASN A 10 18.79 2.20 -28.58
CA ASN A 10 18.81 3.62 -28.24
C ASN A 10 18.03 4.50 -29.24
N VAL A 11 16.77 4.14 -29.51
CA VAL A 11 15.89 4.90 -30.41
C VAL A 11 15.87 6.39 -30.06
N GLN A 12 15.95 7.25 -31.08
CA GLN A 12 16.09 8.69 -30.91
C GLN A 12 14.77 9.47 -31.10
N GLU A 13 13.78 8.82 -31.69
CA GLU A 13 12.50 9.40 -32.10
C GLU A 13 11.35 8.47 -31.70
N ALA A 14 10.14 9.00 -31.64
CA ALA A 14 8.95 8.20 -31.41
C ALA A 14 8.57 7.46 -32.69
N GLY A 15 8.10 6.22 -32.56
CA GLY A 15 7.74 5.42 -33.72
C GLY A 15 7.55 3.94 -33.41
N ASP A 16 7.27 3.18 -34.47
CA ASP A 16 7.13 1.74 -34.43
C ASP A 16 8.44 1.07 -34.86
N TYR A 17 8.99 0.22 -33.98
CA TYR A 17 10.28 -0.44 -34.20
C TYR A 17 10.12 -1.96 -34.26
N PRO A 18 10.88 -2.66 -35.13
CA PRO A 18 10.92 -4.12 -35.12
C PRO A 18 11.37 -4.64 -33.75
N PHE A 19 10.58 -5.51 -33.14
CA PHE A 19 10.89 -6.07 -31.83
C PHE A 19 10.39 -7.51 -31.74
N ARG A 20 11.34 -8.44 -31.64
CA ARG A 20 11.09 -9.90 -31.62
C ARG A 20 10.25 -10.34 -32.83
N ASP A 21 9.11 -10.96 -32.57
CA ASP A 21 8.14 -11.50 -33.52
C ASP A 21 7.07 -10.48 -33.94
N GLY A 22 7.30 -9.18 -33.67
CA GLY A 22 6.33 -8.13 -33.92
C GLY A 22 6.94 -6.74 -33.96
N THR A 23 6.15 -5.76 -33.51
CA THR A 23 6.55 -4.35 -33.52
C THR A 23 6.30 -3.74 -32.15
N ILE A 24 7.23 -2.92 -31.66
CA ILE A 24 7.06 -2.14 -30.42
C ILE A 24 6.84 -0.66 -30.75
N THR A 25 5.79 -0.07 -30.20
CA THR A 25 5.54 1.36 -30.31
C THR A 25 6.24 2.09 -29.17
N VAL A 26 7.07 3.07 -29.50
CA VAL A 26 7.73 3.99 -28.57
C VAL A 26 7.16 5.39 -28.77
N THR A 27 6.69 6.00 -27.69
CA THR A 27 6.08 7.34 -27.68
C THR A 27 7.12 8.44 -27.47
N PHE A 28 6.76 9.68 -27.80
CA PHE A 28 7.60 10.85 -27.56
C PHE A 28 7.96 11.00 -26.07
N ALA A 29 7.02 10.66 -25.18
CA ALA A 29 7.24 10.71 -23.74
C ALA A 29 8.33 9.72 -23.30
N GLU A 30 8.31 8.48 -23.81
CA GLU A 30 9.32 7.45 -23.47
C GLU A 30 10.71 7.84 -23.96
N VAL A 31 10.83 8.39 -25.18
CA VAL A 31 12.10 8.91 -25.69
C VAL A 31 12.60 10.07 -24.84
N ALA A 32 11.72 11.00 -24.43
CA ALA A 32 12.08 12.11 -23.56
C ALA A 32 12.55 11.62 -22.18
N ILE A 33 11.90 10.59 -21.64
CA ILE A 33 12.28 9.95 -20.37
C ILE A 33 13.68 9.33 -20.49
N TRP A 34 13.96 8.57 -21.55
CA TRP A 34 15.29 7.98 -21.74
C TRP A 34 16.39 9.01 -22.00
N LYS A 35 16.11 10.08 -22.75
CA LYS A 35 17.05 11.19 -22.92
C LYS A 35 17.40 11.87 -21.59
N LYS A 36 16.43 11.96 -20.66
CA LYS A 36 16.63 12.54 -19.31
C LYS A 36 17.24 11.53 -18.32
N ASN A 37 16.90 10.26 -18.43
CA ASN A 37 17.36 9.16 -17.60
C ASN A 37 17.64 7.91 -18.47
N PRO A 38 18.87 7.76 -18.99
CA PRO A 38 19.23 6.63 -19.87
C PRO A 38 19.09 5.25 -19.21
N GLY A 39 19.06 5.18 -17.87
CA GLY A 39 18.85 3.97 -17.10
C GLY A 39 17.37 3.63 -16.81
N ALA A 40 16.42 4.38 -17.36
CA ALA A 40 15.00 4.10 -17.17
C ALA A 40 14.60 2.75 -17.81
N HIS A 41 13.76 2.00 -17.11
CA HIS A 41 13.21 0.74 -17.60
C HIS A 41 11.69 0.86 -17.70
N PHE A 42 11.09 0.15 -18.64
CA PHE A 42 9.65 0.12 -18.83
C PHE A 42 9.15 -1.31 -18.82
N GLN A 43 7.95 -1.53 -18.26
CA GLN A 43 7.30 -2.83 -18.32
C GLN A 43 6.86 -3.13 -19.76
N LEU A 44 7.24 -4.27 -20.34
CA LEU A 44 6.75 -4.69 -21.65
C LEU A 44 5.27 -5.07 -21.55
N MET A 45 4.42 -4.37 -22.32
CA MET A 45 3.00 -4.70 -22.47
C MET A 45 2.78 -5.40 -23.82
N ARG A 46 2.15 -6.58 -23.80
CA ARG A 46 1.75 -7.29 -25.01
C ARG A 46 0.29 -6.98 -25.34
N LYS A 47 0.03 -6.44 -26.53
CA LYS A 47 -1.33 -6.27 -27.05
C LYS A 47 -1.63 -7.44 -27.99
N HIS A 48 -2.74 -8.13 -27.76
CA HIS A 48 -3.22 -9.24 -28.60
C HIS A 48 -4.31 -8.72 -29.55
N PRO A 49 -3.98 -8.26 -30.77
CA PRO A 49 -5.00 -7.93 -31.77
C PRO A 49 -5.67 -9.21 -32.29
N ILE A 50 -6.98 -9.12 -32.54
CA ILE A 50 -7.82 -10.26 -32.94
C ILE A 50 -7.46 -10.79 -34.34
N GLN A 51 -6.76 -10.01 -35.17
CA GLN A 51 -6.08 -10.46 -36.40
C GLN A 51 -4.84 -9.57 -36.66
N GLY A 52 -3.64 -10.16 -36.77
CA GLY A 52 -2.39 -9.46 -37.13
C GLY A 52 -1.16 -9.91 -36.33
N ALA A 53 0.02 -9.39 -36.72
CA ALA A 53 1.29 -9.61 -36.01
C ALA A 53 1.26 -9.02 -34.59
N PHE A 54 2.08 -9.56 -33.68
CA PHE A 54 2.12 -9.10 -32.29
C PHE A 54 2.52 -7.63 -32.18
N ARG A 55 1.79 -6.88 -31.34
CA ARG A 55 2.13 -5.48 -31.03
C ARG A 55 2.52 -5.34 -29.58
N TYR A 56 3.67 -4.74 -29.36
CA TYR A 56 4.23 -4.43 -28.06
C TYR A 56 4.11 -2.94 -27.79
N ALA A 57 3.93 -2.57 -26.53
CA ALA A 57 4.01 -1.20 -26.08
C ALA A 57 4.84 -1.12 -24.80
N LEU A 58 5.47 0.02 -24.57
CA LEU A 58 6.06 0.32 -23.27
C LEU A 58 4.92 0.67 -22.31
N GLY A 59 4.88 -0.04 -21.19
CA GLY A 59 3.89 0.11 -20.13
C GLY A 59 4.34 1.14 -19.09
N LYS A 60 3.99 0.90 -17.83
CA LYS A 60 4.44 1.77 -16.73
C LYS A 60 5.96 1.90 -16.74
N GLN A 61 6.44 3.14 -16.66
CA GLN A 61 7.83 3.41 -16.36
C GLN A 61 8.13 2.79 -15.01
N ILE A 62 9.06 1.84 -15.02
CA ILE A 62 9.66 1.31 -13.82
C ILE A 62 10.82 2.26 -13.55
N GLU A 63 10.51 3.38 -12.90
CA GLU A 63 11.56 4.12 -12.21
C GLU A 63 12.21 3.13 -11.25
N GLY A 64 13.53 3.00 -11.31
CA GLY A 64 14.33 2.32 -10.29
C GLY A 64 14.28 3.01 -8.93
N ASN A 65 13.17 3.68 -8.64
CA ASN A 65 12.93 4.62 -7.57
C ASN A 65 11.53 4.43 -6.96
N LEU A 66 10.90 3.27 -7.19
CA LEU A 66 9.84 2.85 -6.30
C LEU A 66 10.47 2.67 -4.92
N ALA A 67 10.07 3.51 -3.97
CA ALA A 67 10.01 3.03 -2.60
C ALA A 67 9.30 1.67 -2.64
N PRO A 68 9.71 0.68 -1.84
CA PRO A 68 9.07 -0.64 -1.81
C PRO A 68 7.55 -0.50 -1.85
N ALA A 69 6.81 -1.41 -2.50
CA ALA A 69 5.36 -1.28 -2.68
C ALA A 69 4.58 -1.13 -1.36
N ASP A 70 5.23 -1.39 -0.23
CA ASP A 70 4.82 -1.25 1.17
C ASP A 70 5.44 -0.03 1.89
N ALA A 71 6.00 0.94 1.19
CA ALA A 71 6.62 2.13 1.78
C ALA A 71 5.61 3.25 2.06
N GLU A 72 5.47 3.61 3.32
CA GLU A 72 4.58 4.68 3.78
C GLU A 72 5.36 5.99 3.93
N LEU A 73 4.96 7.06 3.24
CA LEU A 73 5.63 8.35 3.34
C LEU A 73 5.47 8.93 4.76
N ILE A 74 6.60 9.21 5.41
CA ILE A 74 6.65 9.88 6.71
C ILE A 74 6.64 11.39 6.50
N TYR A 75 7.58 11.90 5.69
CA TYR A 75 7.78 13.34 5.52
C TYR A 75 8.51 13.64 4.20
N GLU A 76 8.19 14.77 3.59
CA GLU A 76 8.94 15.38 2.49
C GLU A 76 9.31 16.79 2.90
N SER A 77 10.61 17.11 2.86
CA SER A 77 11.11 18.44 3.16
C SER A 77 10.99 19.36 1.94
N SER A 78 11.03 20.67 2.17
CA SER A 78 10.92 21.68 1.12
C SER A 78 12.05 21.66 0.08
N ASN A 79 13.19 21.05 0.39
CA ASN A 79 14.32 20.84 -0.53
C ASN A 79 14.21 19.52 -1.31
N GLY A 80 13.16 18.71 -1.08
CA GLY A 80 12.89 17.47 -1.81
C GLY A 80 13.57 16.22 -1.23
N ASP A 81 14.02 16.26 0.02
CA ASP A 81 14.42 15.04 0.73
C ASP A 81 13.14 14.32 1.20
N THR A 82 13.13 12.99 1.10
CA THR A 82 11.95 12.18 1.46
C THR A 82 12.33 11.13 2.49
N TRP A 83 11.47 10.96 3.49
CA TRP A 83 11.54 9.92 4.51
C TRP A 83 10.34 9.01 4.36
N CYS A 84 10.57 7.72 4.19
CA CYS A 84 9.52 6.71 4.13
C CYS A 84 9.77 5.61 5.16
N LEU A 85 8.70 5.11 5.76
CA LEU A 85 8.71 3.91 6.58
C LEU A 85 8.63 2.70 5.64
N THR A 86 9.61 1.80 5.71
CA THR A 86 9.67 0.62 4.84
C THR A 86 10.43 -0.52 5.51
N ARG A 87 10.73 -1.58 4.77
CA ARG A 87 11.62 -2.65 5.22
C ARG A 87 13.03 -2.43 4.67
N ASP A 88 14.02 -2.57 5.54
CA ASP A 88 15.41 -2.58 5.12
C ASP A 88 15.65 -3.78 4.17
N PRO A 89 16.20 -3.59 2.97
CA PRO A 89 16.40 -4.67 2.00
C PRO A 89 17.43 -5.70 2.43
N LEU A 90 18.34 -5.37 3.36
CA LEU A 90 19.36 -6.27 3.89
C LEU A 90 18.84 -7.12 5.05
N THR A 91 18.09 -6.52 5.98
CA THR A 91 17.67 -7.18 7.21
C THR A 91 16.20 -7.61 7.21
N GLY A 92 15.37 -7.03 6.34
CA GLY A 92 13.91 -7.20 6.31
C GLY A 92 13.17 -6.52 7.47
N ALA A 93 13.90 -5.90 8.40
CA ALA A 93 13.35 -5.19 9.56
C ALA A 93 12.72 -3.86 9.14
N ARG A 94 11.79 -3.34 9.95
CA ARG A 94 11.19 -2.03 9.69
C ARG A 94 12.22 -0.94 9.93
N ALA A 95 12.41 -0.07 8.94
CA ALA A 95 13.38 1.01 8.97
C ALA A 95 12.81 2.28 8.32
N VAL A 96 13.42 3.41 8.63
CA VAL A 96 13.20 4.69 7.96
C VAL A 96 14.18 4.79 6.80
N MET A 97 13.65 4.80 5.58
CA MET A 97 14.41 5.10 4.37
C MET A 97 14.46 6.61 4.17
N HIS A 98 15.66 7.18 4.20
CA HIS A 98 15.91 8.56 3.82
C HIS A 98 16.47 8.61 2.39
N ARG A 99 15.78 9.33 1.52
CA ARG A 99 16.18 9.61 0.14
C ARG A 99 16.48 11.10 0.01
N PRO A 100 17.75 11.48 -0.11
CA PRO A 100 18.14 12.86 -0.40
C PRO A 100 17.62 13.31 -1.76
N ASN A 101 17.43 14.62 -1.90
CA ASN A 101 17.10 15.22 -3.18
C ASN A 101 18.21 14.95 -4.22
N PRO A 102 17.87 14.87 -5.52
CA PRO A 102 18.84 14.58 -6.58
C PRO A 102 19.99 15.59 -6.71
N GLN A 103 19.83 16.82 -6.22
CA GLN A 103 20.83 17.88 -6.34
C GLN A 103 21.93 17.74 -5.26
N SER A 104 21.65 17.07 -4.15
CA SER A 104 22.57 16.94 -3.03
C SER A 104 23.60 15.81 -3.22
N GLY A 105 23.48 14.98 -4.26
CA GLY A 105 24.40 13.86 -4.52
C GLY A 105 24.44 12.79 -3.42
N GLY A 106 23.49 12.83 -2.48
CA GLY A 106 23.42 11.91 -1.35
C GLY A 106 22.92 10.53 -1.77
N GLN A 107 23.33 9.51 -1.02
CA GLN A 107 22.85 8.14 -1.22
C GLN A 107 21.62 7.87 -0.35
N VAL A 108 20.74 6.98 -0.84
CA VAL A 108 19.63 6.45 -0.04
C VAL A 108 20.20 5.72 1.17
N SER A 109 19.64 5.98 2.34
CA SER A 109 20.06 5.36 3.60
C SER A 109 18.85 4.76 4.33
N TYR A 110 19.11 3.68 5.07
CA TYR A 110 18.11 3.01 5.90
C TYR A 110 18.55 3.15 7.36
N ILE A 111 17.63 3.61 8.20
CA ILE A 111 17.89 3.92 9.61
C ILE A 111 16.87 3.14 10.45
N GLU A 112 17.35 2.36 11.41
CA GLU A 112 16.51 1.68 12.41
C GLU A 112 15.58 2.69 13.10
N ILE A 113 14.31 2.30 13.32
CA ILE A 113 13.28 3.21 13.85
C ILE A 113 13.70 3.81 15.20
N ASP A 114 14.20 2.97 16.12
CA ASP A 114 14.59 3.43 17.46
C ASP A 114 15.79 4.39 17.41
N LYS A 115 16.74 4.10 16.51
CA LYS A 115 17.89 4.97 16.26
C LYS A 115 17.40 6.32 15.71
N PHE A 116 16.54 6.29 14.70
CA PHE A 116 15.96 7.50 14.12
C PHE A 116 15.23 8.32 15.19
N LEU A 117 14.36 7.72 16.00
CA LEU A 117 13.61 8.45 17.04
C LEU A 117 14.48 9.05 18.15
N SER A 118 15.67 8.48 18.41
CA SER A 118 16.60 8.95 19.44
C SER A 118 17.53 10.07 18.97
N GLU A 119 17.90 10.12 17.69
CA GLU A 119 18.89 11.07 17.16
C GLU A 119 18.34 12.47 16.83
N GLY A 120 17.01 12.66 16.70
CA GLY A 120 16.44 13.94 16.24
C GLY A 120 15.07 14.29 16.83
N VAL A 121 14.94 14.31 18.15
CA VAL A 121 13.66 14.48 18.88
C VAL A 121 12.77 15.63 18.38
N ASN A 122 13.33 16.70 17.80
CA ASN A 122 12.60 17.89 17.36
C ASN A 122 12.49 18.08 15.84
N GLY A 123 13.08 17.23 15.00
CA GLY A 123 12.95 17.38 13.55
C GLY A 123 11.53 17.07 13.06
N PRO A 124 11.01 17.79 12.04
CA PRO A 124 9.66 17.53 11.50
C PRO A 124 9.47 16.08 11.03
N GLU A 125 10.50 15.46 10.47
CA GLU A 125 10.55 14.05 10.07
C GLU A 125 10.39 13.08 11.26
N HIS A 126 10.97 13.40 12.41
CA HIS A 126 10.85 12.60 13.64
C HIS A 126 9.47 12.77 14.27
N GLN A 127 8.93 14.00 14.28
CA GLN A 127 7.56 14.25 14.75
C GLN A 127 6.53 13.55 13.86
N ALA A 128 6.74 13.55 12.54
CA ALA A 128 5.87 12.86 11.60
C ALA A 128 5.90 11.34 11.82
N LEU A 129 7.09 10.74 12.03
CA LEU A 129 7.18 9.32 12.36
C LEU A 129 6.49 8.98 13.69
N ARG A 130 6.66 9.82 14.72
CA ARG A 130 5.96 9.63 16.01
C ARG A 130 4.46 9.65 15.84
N ARG A 131 3.91 10.63 15.10
CA ARG A 131 2.47 10.70 14.80
C ARG A 131 1.98 9.49 14.04
N LEU A 132 2.78 9.00 13.08
CA LEU A 132 2.46 7.80 12.31
C LEU A 132 2.47 6.54 13.20
N MET A 133 3.45 6.42 14.10
CA MET A 133 3.51 5.33 15.07
C MET A 133 2.40 5.41 16.11
N GLU A 134 2.03 6.60 16.59
CA GLU A 134 0.89 6.83 17.48
C GLU A 134 -0.43 6.47 16.79
N LYS A 135 -0.59 6.83 15.51
CA LYS A 135 -1.75 6.42 14.71
C LYS A 135 -1.87 4.89 14.59
N GLY A 136 -0.74 4.19 14.50
CA GLY A 136 -0.70 2.72 14.49
C GLY A 136 -0.66 2.05 15.86
N ALA A 137 -0.52 2.79 16.95
CA ALA A 137 -0.43 2.26 18.32
C ALA A 137 -1.63 2.63 19.20
N ARG A 138 -2.46 3.59 18.77
CA ARG A 138 -3.71 3.92 19.45
C ARG A 138 -4.70 2.78 19.26
N MET A 139 -5.21 2.26 20.38
CA MET A 139 -6.36 1.36 20.35
C MET A 139 -7.57 2.16 19.87
N THR A 140 -8.11 1.78 18.73
CA THR A 140 -9.33 2.33 18.13
C THR A 140 -10.41 1.26 18.14
N THR A 141 -11.66 1.70 18.07
CA THR A 141 -12.80 0.81 17.91
C THR A 141 -13.36 1.02 16.51
N VAL A 142 -13.45 -0.06 15.75
CA VAL A 142 -13.92 -0.06 14.37
C VAL A 142 -15.19 -0.88 14.24
N LEU A 143 -16.09 -0.42 13.37
CA LEU A 143 -17.20 -1.21 12.86
C LEU A 143 -16.79 -1.82 11.53
N ILE A 144 -16.96 -3.13 11.40
CA ILE A 144 -16.75 -3.89 10.17
C ILE A 144 -18.11 -4.45 9.76
N ALA A 145 -18.57 -4.12 8.57
CA ALA A 145 -19.75 -4.73 7.96
C ALA A 145 -19.36 -5.32 6.61
N TYR A 146 -19.92 -6.47 6.27
CA TYR A 146 -19.64 -7.13 4.99
C TYR A 146 -20.89 -7.77 4.38
N ASP A 147 -20.82 -8.00 3.08
CA ASP A 147 -21.75 -8.84 2.34
C ASP A 147 -20.92 -9.79 1.48
N ILE A 148 -20.91 -11.07 1.83
CA ILE A 148 -20.07 -12.09 1.19
C ILE A 148 -20.91 -13.25 0.65
N HIS A 149 -20.50 -13.78 -0.51
CA HIS A 149 -21.19 -14.88 -1.18
C HIS A 149 -20.21 -16.02 -1.53
N PRO A 150 -20.44 -17.26 -1.06
CA PRO A 150 -21.55 -17.71 -0.21
C PRO A 150 -21.41 -17.25 1.26
N GLN A 151 -22.54 -17.15 1.96
CA GLN A 151 -22.60 -16.76 3.38
C GLN A 151 -22.18 -17.89 4.35
N GLU A 152 -21.67 -19.00 3.82
CA GLU A 152 -21.24 -20.18 4.59
C GLU A 152 -20.08 -20.89 3.86
N GLY A 153 -19.31 -21.69 4.61
CA GLY A 153 -18.19 -22.46 4.09
C GLY A 153 -16.83 -21.85 4.41
N GLU A 154 -15.78 -22.42 3.79
CA GLU A 154 -14.38 -22.15 4.17
C GLU A 154 -13.99 -20.67 4.06
N ALA A 155 -14.43 -19.98 3.00
CA ALA A 155 -14.16 -18.55 2.82
C ALA A 155 -14.78 -17.69 3.93
N TYR A 156 -16.00 -18.01 4.37
CA TYR A 156 -16.67 -17.34 5.49
C TYR A 156 -15.91 -17.58 6.81
N ASP A 157 -15.51 -18.83 7.05
CA ASP A 157 -14.77 -19.21 8.25
C ASP A 157 -13.41 -18.51 8.32
N ASP A 158 -12.72 -18.39 7.18
CA ASP A 158 -11.43 -17.73 7.09
C ASP A 158 -11.51 -16.22 7.28
N LEU A 159 -12.53 -15.56 6.71
CA LEU A 159 -12.82 -14.15 6.98
C LEU A 159 -13.11 -13.94 8.48
N THR A 160 -13.94 -14.78 9.07
CA THR A 160 -14.31 -14.71 10.49
C THR A 160 -13.08 -14.84 11.39
N LYS A 161 -12.22 -15.83 11.13
CA LYS A 161 -10.94 -16.00 11.86
C LYS A 161 -10.02 -14.79 11.67
N ALA A 162 -9.95 -14.24 10.46
CA ALA A 162 -9.14 -13.06 10.16
C ALA A 162 -9.63 -11.86 10.98
N ILE A 163 -10.94 -11.62 11.07
CA ILE A 163 -11.52 -10.54 11.89
C ILE A 163 -11.25 -10.77 13.39
N GLN A 164 -11.45 -11.99 13.89
CA GLN A 164 -11.17 -12.32 15.30
C GLN A 164 -9.70 -12.10 15.69
N SER A 165 -8.78 -12.29 14.74
CA SER A 165 -7.34 -12.09 14.97
C SER A 165 -6.92 -10.62 15.15
N LEU A 166 -7.80 -9.67 14.82
CA LEU A 166 -7.50 -8.24 14.87
C LEU A 166 -7.41 -7.70 16.31
N GLY A 167 -8.19 -8.25 17.25
CA GLY A 167 -8.25 -7.75 18.62
C GLY A 167 -9.47 -8.24 19.40
N GLY A 168 -9.88 -7.47 20.41
CA GLY A 168 -11.12 -7.76 21.15
C GLY A 168 -12.32 -7.39 20.29
N TRP A 169 -13.35 -8.24 20.26
CA TRP A 169 -14.46 -8.07 19.33
C TRP A 169 -15.83 -8.30 19.96
N TRP A 170 -16.83 -7.74 19.31
CA TRP A 170 -18.25 -7.97 19.53
C TRP A 170 -18.91 -8.30 18.20
N HIS A 171 -19.71 -9.36 18.20
CA HIS A 171 -20.40 -9.88 17.03
C HIS A 171 -21.69 -10.58 17.47
N HIS A 172 -22.80 -9.85 17.58
CA HIS A 172 -24.14 -10.45 17.77
C HIS A 172 -25.06 -10.26 16.55
N LEU A 173 -24.58 -9.55 15.52
CA LEU A 173 -25.27 -9.38 14.26
C LEU A 173 -24.56 -10.24 13.21
N GLU A 174 -25.30 -10.91 12.34
CA GLU A 174 -24.78 -11.95 11.43
C GLU A 174 -23.62 -11.49 10.53
N THR A 175 -23.61 -10.22 10.10
CA THR A 175 -22.61 -9.70 9.15
C THR A 175 -21.91 -8.43 9.65
N THR A 176 -22.06 -8.10 10.94
CA THR A 176 -21.46 -6.88 11.52
C THR A 176 -20.64 -7.22 12.76
N TRP A 177 -19.45 -6.64 12.79
CA TRP A 177 -18.48 -6.77 13.86
C TRP A 177 -18.11 -5.40 14.40
N ILE A 178 -17.86 -5.33 15.70
CA ILE A 178 -17.19 -4.19 16.33
C ILE A 178 -15.90 -4.72 16.92
N VAL A 179 -14.78 -4.12 16.56
CA VAL A 179 -13.44 -4.62 16.92
C VAL A 179 -12.62 -3.50 17.53
N LYS A 180 -12.02 -3.76 18.69
CA LYS A 180 -11.05 -2.89 19.33
C LYS A 180 -9.64 -3.39 19.03
N CYS A 181 -8.88 -2.61 18.27
CA CYS A 181 -7.55 -3.00 17.79
C CYS A 181 -6.63 -1.77 17.60
N ALA A 182 -5.35 -2.01 17.33
CA ALA A 182 -4.37 -0.97 17.01
C ALA A 182 -4.14 -0.86 15.49
N ARG A 183 -5.21 -0.94 14.70
CA ARG A 183 -5.13 -0.89 13.23
C ARG A 183 -6.08 0.17 12.69
N THR A 184 -5.65 0.84 11.62
CA THR A 184 -6.52 1.81 10.92
C THR A 184 -7.55 1.08 10.05
N PRO A 185 -8.68 1.73 9.70
CA PRO A 185 -9.65 1.15 8.77
C PRO A 185 -9.03 0.66 7.46
N ASP A 186 -8.08 1.41 6.89
CA ASP A 186 -7.36 1.04 5.67
C ASP A 186 -6.55 -0.25 5.85
N GLN A 187 -5.81 -0.36 6.96
CA GLN A 187 -5.01 -1.55 7.26
C GLN A 187 -5.89 -2.79 7.45
N ILE A 188 -7.04 -2.64 8.10
CA ILE A 188 -8.00 -3.73 8.28
C ILE A 188 -8.62 -4.11 6.93
N ARG A 189 -9.08 -3.15 6.14
CA ARG A 189 -9.61 -3.39 4.79
C ARG A 189 -8.60 -4.16 3.95
N ASP A 190 -7.37 -3.70 3.88
CA ASP A 190 -6.34 -4.29 3.03
C ASP A 190 -5.95 -5.70 3.50
N GLN A 191 -5.96 -5.94 4.81
CA GLN A 191 -5.76 -7.28 5.39
C GLN A 191 -6.93 -8.23 5.07
N LEU A 192 -8.18 -7.76 5.17
CA LEU A 192 -9.36 -8.60 4.94
C LEU A 192 -9.68 -8.80 3.45
N LYS A 193 -9.16 -7.94 2.57
CA LYS A 193 -9.41 -7.98 1.13
C LYS A 193 -9.05 -9.32 0.47
N SER A 194 -8.04 -10.03 0.98
CA SER A 194 -7.68 -11.36 0.45
C SER A 194 -8.68 -12.47 0.81
N HIS A 195 -9.62 -12.20 1.71
CA HIS A 195 -10.61 -13.15 2.22
C HIS A 195 -12.01 -12.94 1.63
N ILE A 196 -12.19 -11.98 0.71
CA ILE A 196 -13.47 -11.69 0.06
C ILE A 196 -13.35 -11.78 -1.47
N GLY A 197 -14.43 -12.17 -2.14
CA GLY A 197 -14.54 -12.27 -3.60
C GLY A 197 -14.59 -10.91 -4.30
N CYS A 198 -14.46 -10.90 -5.63
CA CYS A 198 -14.48 -9.67 -6.42
C CYS A 198 -15.85 -8.97 -6.45
N GLU A 199 -16.92 -9.71 -6.18
CA GLU A 199 -18.30 -9.20 -6.11
C GLU A 199 -18.76 -8.91 -4.67
N ASP A 200 -17.93 -9.21 -3.67
CA ASP A 200 -18.26 -9.04 -2.26
C ASP A 200 -18.02 -7.60 -1.79
N GLN A 201 -18.68 -7.22 -0.69
CA GLN A 201 -18.60 -5.87 -0.13
C GLN A 201 -18.01 -5.90 1.28
N LEU A 202 -17.13 -4.94 1.57
CA LEU A 202 -16.51 -4.75 2.88
C LEU A 202 -16.47 -3.26 3.23
N LEU A 203 -17.00 -2.92 4.39
CA LEU A 203 -17.01 -1.58 4.96
C LEU A 203 -16.31 -1.60 6.33
N VAL A 204 -15.34 -0.70 6.51
CA VAL A 204 -14.64 -0.51 7.78
C VAL A 204 -14.70 0.96 8.17
N ILE A 205 -15.22 1.25 9.36
CA ILE A 205 -15.40 2.62 9.87
C ILE A 205 -14.78 2.69 11.27
N GLU A 206 -13.95 3.70 11.53
CA GLU A 206 -13.53 4.00 12.91
C GLU A 206 -14.67 4.72 13.65
N ILE A 207 -15.10 4.17 14.79
CA ILE A 207 -16.21 4.65 15.62
C ILE A 207 -15.76 5.03 17.06
N SER A 208 -14.45 5.21 17.27
CA SER A 208 -13.87 5.47 18.59
C SER A 208 -14.47 6.73 19.25
N GLY A 209 -15.07 6.59 20.43
CA GLY A 209 -15.60 7.71 21.22
C GLY A 209 -16.91 8.30 20.68
N ASP A 210 -17.63 7.55 19.85
CA ASP A 210 -18.92 7.96 19.30
C ASP A 210 -20.09 7.65 20.27
N VAL A 211 -21.26 8.22 20.01
CA VAL A 211 -22.48 7.95 20.78
C VAL A 211 -23.19 6.73 20.20
N ALA A 212 -23.30 5.67 21.00
CA ALA A 212 -23.98 4.43 20.60
C ALA A 212 -25.23 4.14 21.44
N GLY A 213 -26.23 3.52 20.79
CA GLY A 213 -27.45 3.01 21.41
C GLY A 213 -27.88 1.69 20.78
N TRP A 214 -28.50 0.82 21.57
CA TRP A 214 -28.90 -0.52 21.13
C TRP A 214 -30.10 -1.06 21.93
N ALA A 215 -30.75 -2.10 21.41
CA ALA A 215 -31.84 -2.82 22.04
C ALA A 215 -31.74 -4.33 21.76
N GLY A 216 -32.23 -5.18 22.67
CA GLY A 216 -32.27 -6.63 22.47
C GLY A 216 -30.93 -7.37 22.65
N ILE A 217 -29.86 -6.67 23.05
CA ILE A 217 -28.55 -7.26 23.34
C ILE A 217 -28.50 -7.67 24.82
N ASN A 218 -27.99 -8.88 25.10
CA ASN A 218 -27.83 -9.39 26.47
C ASN A 218 -26.86 -8.53 27.31
N ASP A 219 -26.80 -8.78 28.63
CA ASP A 219 -26.01 -7.99 29.57
C ASP A 219 -24.50 -8.01 29.25
N THR A 220 -23.97 -9.16 28.86
CA THR A 220 -22.55 -9.32 28.51
C THR A 220 -22.18 -8.50 27.27
N GLY A 221 -22.99 -8.58 26.21
CA GLY A 221 -22.80 -7.80 24.99
C GLY A 221 -22.99 -6.30 25.24
N SER A 222 -24.02 -5.92 26.00
CA SER A 222 -24.28 -4.54 26.39
C SER A 222 -23.14 -3.94 27.21
N LYS A 223 -22.56 -4.72 28.14
CA LYS A 223 -21.38 -4.29 28.90
C LYS A 223 -20.18 -4.06 27.99
N TRP A 224 -19.91 -4.98 27.06
CA TRP A 224 -18.80 -4.84 26.13
C TRP A 224 -18.93 -3.56 25.29
N LEU A 225 -20.11 -3.26 24.75
CA LEU A 225 -20.33 -2.06 23.93
C LEU A 225 -20.07 -0.76 24.72
N LYS A 226 -20.54 -0.68 25.97
CA LYS A 226 -20.29 0.47 26.86
C LYS A 226 -18.81 0.70 27.17
N ASP A 227 -18.04 -0.38 27.28
CA ASP A 227 -16.63 -0.31 27.69
C ASP A 227 -15.68 -0.05 26.49
N ASN A 228 -16.18 -0.16 25.25
CA ASN A 228 -15.34 -0.21 24.07
C ASN A 228 -15.70 0.75 22.93
N ILE A 229 -16.91 1.29 22.82
CA ILE A 229 -17.21 2.37 21.85
C ILE A 229 -16.93 3.71 22.50
#